data_AF-A0A935PEN9-F1
#
_entry.id   AF-A0A935PEN9-F1
#
_cell.length_a   1.000
_cell.length_b   1.000
_cell.length_c   1.000
_cell.angle_alpha   90.00
_cell.angle_beta   90.00
_cell.angle_gamma   90.00
#
_symmetry.space_group_name_H-M   'P 1'
#
loop_
_entity.id
_entity.type
_entity.pdbx_description
1 polymer ?
#
loop_
_entity_poly.entity_id
_entity_poly.type
_entity_poly.pdbx_seq_one_letter_code
_entity_poly.pdbx_strand_id
1 'polypeptide(L)'
;MKKRATKILLIGLALSLALVPAAADAQVGGARDRSAAKPIGPQGYSKGRPEPQQQPDAAAAQRNAWLQGDERQQDQLTGCYQLSETLARHSRDIRKMVVGEGTKWKDVSAQLEDLGRGVELLTERHEHFVNGLNNGQRSWWEKPLQEIMSIQLLLSERMTAINRDIRGGKTETVPMMKAFTDLEGQFRKWNETYGRIATDMGLEVEQSRSASGVIRGLPGAHGPGR
;
A
#
# COMPACT_ATOMS: atom_id res chain seq x y z
N MET A 1 -1.51 -42.56 -25.93
CA MET A 1 -1.85 -42.23 -24.52
C MET A 1 -0.58 -42.30 -23.69
N LYS A 2 0.01 -41.16 -23.29
CA LYS A 2 1.21 -41.10 -22.44
C LYS A 2 0.91 -40.18 -21.25
N LYS A 3 0.67 -40.77 -20.09
CA LYS A 3 0.48 -40.06 -18.82
C LYS A 3 1.87 -39.65 -18.31
N ARG A 4 2.13 -38.36 -18.16
CA ARG A 4 3.30 -37.84 -17.42
C ARG A 4 2.84 -37.51 -16.01
N ALA A 5 3.41 -38.20 -15.03
CA ALA A 5 3.22 -37.94 -13.62
C ALA A 5 4.11 -36.76 -13.20
N THR A 6 3.49 -35.69 -12.71
CA THR A 6 4.20 -34.55 -12.13
C THR A 6 4.34 -34.77 -10.63
N LYS A 7 5.59 -34.89 -10.16
CA LYS A 7 5.93 -34.90 -8.73
C LYS A 7 5.84 -33.46 -8.21
N ILE A 8 5.01 -33.22 -7.22
CA ILE A 8 4.94 -31.95 -6.49
C ILE A 8 5.93 -32.03 -5.33
N LEU A 9 6.90 -31.12 -5.34
CA LEU A 9 7.90 -30.92 -4.28
C LEU A 9 7.28 -29.99 -3.22
N LEU A 10 7.06 -30.50 -2.02
CA LEU A 10 6.66 -29.71 -0.85
C LEU A 10 7.92 -29.14 -0.20
N ILE A 11 8.07 -27.82 -0.19
CA ILE A 11 9.07 -27.12 0.61
C ILE A 11 8.37 -26.62 1.88
N GLY A 12 8.68 -27.24 3.01
CA GLY A 12 8.23 -26.81 4.33
C GLY A 12 9.07 -25.64 4.84
N LEU A 13 8.41 -24.54 5.20
CA LEU A 13 9.03 -23.41 5.87
C LEU A 13 8.94 -23.62 7.39
N ALA A 14 10.07 -23.89 8.03
CA ALA A 14 10.18 -23.94 9.48
C ALA A 14 10.37 -22.53 10.03
N LEU A 15 9.40 -22.03 10.81
CA LEU A 15 9.55 -20.80 11.60
C LEU A 15 10.18 -21.16 12.95
N SER A 16 11.42 -20.72 13.16
CA SER A 16 12.08 -20.80 14.46
C SER A 16 11.73 -19.58 15.30
N LEU A 17 11.02 -19.83 16.41
CA LEU A 17 10.78 -18.90 17.51
C LEU A 17 12.09 -18.64 18.26
N ALA A 18 12.48 -17.38 18.44
CA ALA A 18 13.52 -17.00 19.39
C ALA A 18 12.92 -16.08 20.47
N LEU A 19 12.82 -16.59 21.70
CA LEU A 19 12.61 -15.82 22.92
C LEU A 19 13.91 -15.10 23.29
N VAL A 20 13.81 -13.86 23.79
CA VAL A 20 14.87 -13.19 24.54
C VAL A 20 14.35 -12.85 25.95
N PRO A 21 15.06 -13.22 27.03
CA PRO A 21 14.71 -12.84 28.39
C PRO A 21 15.65 -11.78 29.02
N ALA A 22 15.14 -11.18 30.11
CA ALA A 22 15.84 -10.60 31.28
C ALA A 22 16.52 -9.21 31.09
N ALA A 23 16.68 -8.32 32.08
CA ALA A 23 16.50 -8.36 33.53
C ALA A 23 16.37 -6.92 34.12
N ALA A 24 15.88 -6.83 35.36
CA ALA A 24 16.10 -5.73 36.33
C ALA A 24 17.61 -5.60 36.68
N ASP A 25 18.18 -4.61 37.37
CA ASP A 25 17.78 -3.72 38.48
C ASP A 25 18.95 -2.72 38.65
N ALA A 26 18.75 -1.54 39.25
CA ALA A 26 19.75 -0.84 40.10
C ALA A 26 19.25 0.51 40.60
N GLN A 27 19.10 0.60 41.93
CA GLN A 27 18.95 1.81 42.74
C GLN A 27 20.28 2.58 42.85
N VAL A 28 20.23 3.86 43.27
CA VAL A 28 20.85 4.40 44.51
C VAL A 28 20.98 5.93 44.46
N GLY A 29 20.32 6.59 45.42
CA GLY A 29 20.94 7.54 46.35
C GLY A 29 21.16 9.02 45.95
N GLY A 30 20.76 9.93 46.84
CA GLY A 30 21.41 11.25 46.97
C GLY A 30 20.49 12.40 47.36
N ALA A 31 20.62 12.87 48.60
CA ALA A 31 19.76 13.87 49.24
C ALA A 31 20.25 15.34 49.10
N ARG A 32 19.34 16.25 49.49
CA ARG A 32 19.51 17.62 50.05
C ARG A 32 19.64 18.84 49.13
N ASP A 33 18.56 19.62 49.18
CA ASP A 33 18.47 21.03 49.59
C ASP A 33 19.60 22.00 49.23
N ARG A 34 19.24 23.03 48.46
CA ARG A 34 19.65 24.42 48.74
C ARG A 34 18.60 25.41 48.24
N SER A 35 17.98 26.07 49.21
CA SER A 35 17.17 27.27 49.08
C SER A 35 17.91 28.39 48.35
N ALA A 36 17.23 29.07 47.42
CA ALA A 36 17.60 30.43 47.03
C ALA A 36 16.34 31.21 46.65
N ALA A 37 16.12 32.30 47.39
CA ALA A 37 14.97 33.17 47.36
C ALA A 37 14.75 33.85 46.01
N LYS A 38 13.47 34.01 45.62
CA LYS A 38 13.03 35.03 44.66
C LYS A 38 12.52 36.25 45.43
N PRO A 39 13.04 37.45 45.20
CA PRO A 39 12.29 38.67 45.42
C PRO A 39 11.52 39.08 44.16
N ILE A 40 10.29 39.52 44.40
CA ILE A 40 9.35 40.15 43.48
C ILE A 40 9.74 41.64 43.37
N GLY A 41 9.82 42.19 42.15
CA GLY A 41 10.01 43.62 41.89
C GLY A 41 10.14 43.96 40.39
N PRO A 42 9.80 45.19 39.93
CA PRO A 42 8.78 45.37 38.88
C PRO A 42 9.26 45.85 37.50
N GLN A 43 8.34 45.72 36.53
CA GLN A 43 8.16 46.35 35.21
C GLN A 43 9.24 47.31 34.65
N GLY A 44 9.58 47.08 33.37
CA GLY A 44 9.95 48.15 32.46
C GLY A 44 10.64 47.70 31.17
N TYR A 45 10.11 48.16 30.04
CA TYR A 45 10.70 48.26 28.69
C TYR A 45 10.52 47.12 27.68
N SER A 46 9.53 47.35 26.82
CA SER A 46 9.42 46.86 25.45
C SER A 46 10.70 47.12 24.64
N LYS A 47 11.25 46.07 24.04
CA LYS A 47 12.11 46.18 22.85
C LYS A 47 11.66 45.12 21.87
N GLY A 48 11.09 45.56 20.74
CA GLY A 48 10.59 44.71 19.67
C GLY A 48 11.63 43.69 19.26
N ARG A 49 11.34 42.42 19.54
CA ARG A 49 12.03 41.30 18.95
C ARG A 49 11.40 41.10 17.58
N PRO A 50 12.16 41.06 16.48
CA PRO A 50 11.61 40.54 15.23
C PRO A 50 11.23 39.08 15.51
N GLU A 51 9.94 38.77 15.44
CA GLU A 51 9.52 37.39 15.24
C GLU A 51 10.21 36.90 13.94
N PRO A 52 10.94 35.78 13.97
CA PRO A 52 11.29 35.11 12.73
C PRO A 52 10.01 34.50 12.18
N GLN A 53 9.28 35.31 11.41
CA GLN A 53 8.29 34.85 10.45
C GLN A 53 9.06 34.27 9.26
N GLN A 54 8.66 33.08 8.82
CA GLN A 54 9.20 32.29 7.68
C GLN A 54 10.45 31.45 8.07
N GLN A 55 10.48 30.11 7.98
CA GLN A 55 9.91 29.21 6.98
C GLN A 55 9.77 27.79 7.59
N PRO A 56 8.56 27.29 7.87
CA PRO A 56 8.36 25.87 8.17
C PRO A 56 8.71 24.99 6.95
N ASP A 57 8.51 25.51 5.74
CA ASP A 57 8.57 24.74 4.50
C ASP A 57 10.00 24.40 4.08
N ALA A 58 10.97 25.32 4.29
CA ALA A 58 12.37 25.05 3.95
C ALA A 58 13.01 24.01 4.89
N ALA A 59 12.70 24.08 6.19
CA ALA A 59 13.21 23.13 7.17
C ALA A 59 12.57 21.74 7.04
N ALA A 60 11.30 21.65 6.65
CA ALA A 60 10.63 20.38 6.34
C ALA A 60 11.15 19.77 5.02
N ALA A 61 11.30 20.59 3.98
CA ALA A 61 11.86 20.16 2.69
C ALA A 61 13.31 19.65 2.81
N GLN A 62 14.11 20.27 3.68
CA GLN A 62 15.49 19.86 3.90
C GLN A 62 15.62 18.60 4.80
N ARG A 63 14.65 18.33 5.68
CA ARG A 63 14.66 17.16 6.58
C ARG A 63 14.49 15.82 5.86
N ASN A 64 13.86 15.82 4.69
CA ASN A 64 13.49 14.62 3.95
C ASN A 64 14.21 14.47 2.61
N ALA A 65 15.30 15.22 2.36
CA ALA A 65 16.05 15.14 1.10
C ALA A 65 16.55 13.71 0.78
N TRP A 66 16.83 12.90 1.79
CA TRP A 66 17.26 11.51 1.63
C TRP A 66 16.10 10.54 1.30
N LEU A 67 14.84 10.98 1.48
CA LEU A 67 13.65 10.20 1.13
C LEU A 67 13.30 10.32 -0.36
N GLN A 68 13.63 11.43 -1.03
CA GLN A 68 13.25 11.69 -2.42
C GLN A 68 13.61 10.55 -3.38
N GLY A 69 14.67 9.81 -3.08
CA GLY A 69 15.13 8.72 -3.92
C GLY A 69 15.73 9.20 -5.24
N ASP A 70 16.20 8.24 -6.05
CA ASP A 70 16.65 8.53 -7.41
C ASP A 70 15.50 8.47 -8.42
N GLU A 71 15.73 8.96 -9.65
CA GLU A 71 14.72 8.97 -10.72
C GLU A 71 14.13 7.57 -10.97
N ARG A 72 14.95 6.52 -10.87
CA ARG A 72 14.49 5.14 -11.06
C ARG A 72 13.51 4.72 -9.97
N GLN A 73 13.79 5.01 -8.71
CA GLN A 73 12.89 4.73 -7.58
C GLN A 73 11.56 5.49 -7.75
N GLN A 74 11.62 6.75 -8.17
CA GLN A 74 10.45 7.59 -8.41
C GLN A 74 9.59 7.04 -9.56
N ASP A 75 10.21 6.62 -10.66
CA ASP A 75 9.54 5.98 -11.80
C ASP A 75 8.88 4.66 -11.41
N GLN A 76 9.58 3.83 -10.64
CA GLN A 76 9.06 2.56 -10.14
C GLN A 76 7.84 2.78 -9.23
N LEU A 77 7.92 3.74 -8.31
CA LEU A 77 6.82 4.10 -7.42
C LEU A 77 5.62 4.64 -8.19
N THR A 78 5.86 5.55 -9.13
CA THR A 78 4.84 6.12 -10.02
C THR A 78 4.15 5.01 -10.82
N GLY A 79 4.93 4.05 -11.35
CA GLY A 79 4.42 2.88 -12.04
C GLY A 79 3.57 1.96 -11.15
N CYS A 80 3.90 1.84 -9.87
CA CYS A 80 3.06 1.12 -8.89
C CYS A 80 1.76 1.87 -8.60
N TYR A 81 1.84 3.19 -8.38
CA TYR A 81 0.70 4.04 -8.13
C TYR A 81 -0.32 3.99 -9.29
N GLN A 82 0.13 4.23 -10.52
CA GLN A 82 -0.73 4.24 -11.70
C GLN A 82 -1.37 2.87 -11.97
N LEU A 83 -0.62 1.78 -11.76
CA LEU A 83 -1.17 0.44 -11.94
C LEU A 83 -2.21 0.11 -10.86
N SER A 84 -1.94 0.39 -9.58
CA SER A 84 -2.91 0.18 -8.50
C SER A 84 -4.22 0.97 -8.72
N GLU A 85 -4.14 2.19 -9.24
CA GLU A 85 -5.30 2.98 -9.66
C GLU A 85 -6.08 2.30 -10.79
N THR A 86 -5.37 1.79 -11.79
CA THR A 86 -5.98 1.04 -12.91
C THR A 86 -6.72 -0.20 -12.41
N LEU A 87 -6.14 -0.95 -11.46
CA LEU A 87 -6.78 -2.12 -10.85
C LEU A 87 -8.01 -1.75 -10.03
N ALA A 88 -7.97 -0.63 -9.28
CA ALA A 88 -9.14 -0.14 -8.55
C ALA A 88 -10.31 0.18 -9.49
N ARG A 89 -10.02 0.80 -10.64
CA ARG A 89 -11.02 1.06 -11.69
C ARG A 89 -11.53 -0.22 -12.33
N HIS A 90 -10.64 -1.17 -12.61
CA HIS A 90 -11.00 -2.46 -13.20
C HIS A 90 -11.97 -3.22 -12.27
N SER A 91 -11.66 -3.28 -10.98
CA SER A 91 -12.54 -3.87 -9.95
C SER A 91 -13.92 -3.19 -9.91
N ARG A 92 -13.96 -1.86 -10.00
CA ARG A 92 -15.20 -1.08 -10.09
C ARG A 92 -16.02 -1.45 -11.33
N ASP A 93 -15.37 -1.60 -12.48
CA ASP A 93 -16.02 -1.92 -13.74
C ASP A 93 -16.61 -3.34 -13.70
N ILE A 94 -15.91 -4.31 -13.09
CA ILE A 94 -16.48 -5.65 -12.82
C ILE A 94 -17.71 -5.55 -11.91
N ARG A 95 -17.66 -4.75 -10.84
CA ARG A 95 -18.83 -4.56 -9.98
C ARG A 95 -20.04 -4.04 -10.75
N LYS A 96 -19.84 -3.10 -11.69
CA LYS A 96 -20.93 -2.60 -12.54
C LYS A 96 -21.53 -3.71 -13.41
N MET A 97 -20.69 -4.62 -13.93
CA MET A 97 -21.17 -5.79 -14.69
C MET A 97 -22.06 -6.71 -13.84
N VAL A 98 -21.74 -6.86 -12.55
CA VAL A 98 -22.51 -7.70 -11.61
C VAL A 98 -23.89 -7.12 -11.30
N VAL A 99 -24.00 -5.78 -11.25
CA VAL A 99 -25.25 -5.07 -10.93
C VAL A 99 -26.18 -4.92 -12.14
N GLY A 100 -25.67 -5.10 -13.36
CA GLY A 100 -26.47 -5.00 -14.58
C GLY A 100 -27.52 -6.11 -14.72
N GLU A 101 -28.62 -5.81 -15.42
CA GLU A 101 -29.58 -6.85 -15.80
C GLU A 101 -28.92 -7.84 -16.78
N GLY A 102 -29.12 -9.14 -16.55
CA GLY A 102 -28.56 -10.19 -17.43
C GLY A 102 -27.06 -10.41 -17.30
N THR A 103 -26.50 -10.30 -16.09
CA THR A 103 -25.08 -10.53 -15.78
C THR A 103 -24.52 -11.79 -16.45
N LYS A 104 -23.57 -11.60 -17.36
CA LYS A 104 -22.82 -12.68 -18.00
C LYS A 104 -21.66 -13.11 -17.11
N TRP A 105 -21.90 -14.09 -16.24
CA TRP A 105 -20.90 -14.57 -15.27
C TRP A 105 -19.61 -15.09 -15.89
N LYS A 106 -19.66 -15.56 -17.14
CA LYS A 106 -18.45 -15.92 -17.91
C LYS A 106 -17.54 -14.71 -18.13
N ASP A 107 -18.12 -13.56 -18.48
CA ASP A 107 -17.37 -12.32 -18.75
C ASP A 107 -16.83 -11.75 -17.43
N VAL A 108 -17.63 -11.79 -16.36
CA VAL A 108 -17.19 -11.43 -15.00
C VAL A 108 -16.01 -12.29 -14.55
N SER A 109 -16.05 -13.60 -14.79
CA SER A 109 -14.95 -14.52 -14.49
C SER A 109 -13.69 -14.17 -15.27
N ALA A 110 -13.82 -13.86 -16.57
CA ALA A 110 -12.67 -13.48 -17.40
C ALA A 110 -12.04 -12.17 -16.93
N GLN A 111 -12.85 -11.15 -16.62
CA GLN A 111 -12.33 -9.89 -16.08
C GLN A 111 -11.68 -10.09 -14.69
N LEU A 112 -12.21 -10.97 -13.84
CA LEU A 112 -11.58 -11.29 -12.56
C LEU A 112 -10.21 -11.99 -12.74
N GLU A 113 -10.05 -12.83 -13.76
CA GLU A 113 -8.75 -13.43 -14.10
C GLU A 113 -7.77 -12.37 -14.62
N ASP A 114 -8.22 -11.41 -15.42
CA ASP A 114 -7.42 -10.26 -15.88
C ASP A 114 -6.97 -9.38 -14.70
N LEU A 115 -7.88 -9.14 -13.75
CA LEU A 115 -7.59 -8.43 -12.50
C LEU A 115 -6.54 -9.16 -11.65
N GLY A 116 -6.63 -10.49 -11.57
CA GLY A 116 -5.63 -11.34 -10.89
C GLY A 116 -4.23 -11.20 -11.51
N ARG A 117 -4.12 -11.25 -12.84
CA ARG A 117 -2.84 -11.02 -13.54
C ARG A 117 -2.30 -9.60 -13.30
N GLY A 118 -3.20 -8.62 -13.18
CA GLY A 118 -2.85 -7.26 -12.80
C GLY A 118 -2.26 -7.14 -11.39
N VAL A 119 -2.79 -7.90 -10.42
CA VAL A 119 -2.25 -7.99 -9.05
C VAL A 119 -0.85 -8.59 -9.08
N GLU A 120 -0.63 -9.67 -9.82
CA GLU A 120 0.70 -10.29 -9.97
C GLU A 120 1.73 -9.30 -10.52
N LEU A 121 1.37 -8.57 -11.58
CA LEU A 121 2.22 -7.52 -12.16
C LEU A 121 2.53 -6.39 -11.17
N LEU A 122 1.54 -5.96 -10.38
CA LEU A 122 1.75 -4.93 -9.37
C LEU A 122 2.68 -5.41 -8.25
N THR A 123 2.55 -6.67 -7.84
CA THR A 123 3.45 -7.30 -6.86
C THR A 123 4.89 -7.33 -7.40
N GLU A 124 5.10 -7.73 -8.65
CA GLU A 124 6.43 -7.71 -9.28
C GLU A 124 7.03 -6.29 -9.30
N ARG A 125 6.25 -5.29 -9.72
CA ARG A 125 6.71 -3.87 -9.71
C ARG A 125 7.03 -3.38 -8.30
N HIS A 126 6.22 -3.77 -7.32
CA HIS A 126 6.45 -3.45 -5.92
C HIS A 126 7.77 -4.03 -5.41
N GLU A 127 8.06 -5.29 -5.72
CA GLU A 127 9.33 -5.93 -5.34
C GLU A 127 10.52 -5.20 -5.96
N HIS A 128 10.43 -4.82 -7.24
CA HIS A 128 11.47 -4.01 -7.88
C HIS A 128 11.69 -2.66 -7.19
N PHE A 129 10.62 -1.98 -6.79
CA PHE A 129 10.68 -0.74 -6.03
C PHE A 129 11.36 -0.95 -4.67
N VAL A 130 10.89 -1.91 -3.87
CA VAL A 130 11.40 -2.19 -2.51
C VAL A 130 12.86 -2.60 -2.52
N ASN A 131 13.26 -3.40 -3.51
CA ASN A 131 14.65 -3.82 -3.69
C ASN A 131 15.56 -2.62 -4.00
N GLY A 132 15.04 -1.59 -4.68
CA GLY A 132 15.74 -0.35 -4.96
C GLY A 132 15.96 0.53 -3.72
N LEU A 133 15.16 0.39 -2.66
CA LEU A 133 15.24 1.25 -1.47
C LEU A 133 16.53 1.03 -0.66
N ASN A 134 17.10 2.11 -0.13
CA ASN A 134 18.18 2.05 0.85
C ASN A 134 17.65 1.71 2.27
N ASN A 135 18.54 1.39 3.20
CA ASN A 135 18.15 0.96 4.55
C ASN A 135 17.34 2.01 5.32
N GLY A 136 17.69 3.29 5.17
CA GLY A 136 16.94 4.39 5.79
C GLY A 136 15.52 4.47 5.23
N GLN A 137 15.39 4.39 3.90
CA GLN A 137 14.10 4.47 3.20
C GLN A 137 13.20 3.29 3.59
N ARG A 138 13.76 2.06 3.62
CA ARG A 138 13.01 0.87 4.06
C ARG A 138 12.53 0.97 5.49
N SER A 139 13.38 1.48 6.40
CA SER A 139 13.01 1.67 7.80
C SER A 139 11.92 2.72 7.95
N TRP A 140 12.01 3.83 7.21
CA TRP A 140 10.99 4.87 7.23
C TRP A 140 9.64 4.39 6.73
N TRP A 141 9.62 3.65 5.62
CA TRP A 141 8.39 3.11 5.04
C TRP A 141 8.04 1.70 5.51
N GLU A 142 8.63 1.19 6.60
CA GLU A 142 8.38 -0.17 7.08
C GLU A 142 6.88 -0.47 7.22
N LYS A 143 6.14 0.42 7.89
CA LYS A 143 4.68 0.26 8.08
C LYS A 143 3.91 0.32 6.76
N PRO A 144 4.08 1.34 5.89
CA PRO A 144 3.48 1.35 4.54
C PRO A 144 3.78 0.09 3.72
N LEU A 145 5.02 -0.41 3.76
CA LEU A 145 5.42 -1.62 3.02
C LEU A 145 4.74 -2.88 3.58
N GLN A 146 4.66 -3.02 4.90
CA GLN A 146 3.89 -4.10 5.55
C GLN A 146 2.39 -4.04 5.22
N GLU A 147 1.84 -2.82 5.13
CA GLU A 147 0.44 -2.63 4.75
C GLU A 147 0.18 -3.09 3.30
N ILE A 148 1.09 -2.79 2.37
CA ILE A 148 1.01 -3.28 0.99
C ILE A 148 1.01 -4.81 0.95
N MET A 149 1.90 -5.47 1.69
CA MET A 149 1.93 -6.94 1.77
C MET A 149 0.64 -7.53 2.34
N SER A 150 0.08 -6.88 3.36
CA SER A 150 -1.19 -7.30 3.97
C SER A 150 -2.35 -7.19 2.97
N ILE A 151 -2.37 -6.12 2.17
CA ILE A 151 -3.36 -5.92 1.11
C ILE A 151 -3.21 -6.98 0.01
N GLN A 152 -1.98 -7.31 -0.41
CA GLN A 152 -1.70 -8.36 -1.39
C GLN A 152 -2.29 -9.71 -0.96
N LEU A 153 -2.05 -10.12 0.29
CA LEU A 153 -2.58 -11.37 0.83
C LEU A 153 -4.11 -11.38 0.83
N LEU A 154 -4.72 -10.30 1.34
CA LEU A 154 -6.17 -10.19 1.41
C LEU A 154 -6.81 -10.18 0.01
N LEU A 155 -6.19 -9.53 -0.97
CA LEU A 155 -6.65 -9.55 -2.36
C LEU A 155 -6.60 -10.97 -2.95
N SER A 156 -5.50 -11.69 -2.74
CA SER A 156 -5.35 -13.08 -3.22
C SER A 156 -6.44 -13.99 -2.63
N GLU A 157 -6.67 -13.91 -1.32
CA GLU A 157 -7.72 -14.66 -0.64
C GLU A 157 -9.12 -14.32 -1.17
N ARG A 158 -9.42 -13.02 -1.29
CA ARG A 158 -10.73 -12.54 -1.75
C ARG A 158 -11.01 -12.91 -3.20
N MET A 159 -10.06 -12.71 -4.11
CA MET A 159 -10.22 -13.10 -5.51
C MET A 159 -10.41 -14.61 -5.67
N THR A 160 -9.68 -15.42 -4.89
CA THR A 160 -9.84 -16.87 -4.87
C THR A 160 -11.23 -17.29 -4.39
N ALA A 161 -11.74 -16.64 -3.34
CA ALA A 161 -13.09 -16.90 -2.83
C ALA A 161 -14.17 -16.54 -3.87
N ILE A 162 -14.07 -15.35 -4.48
CA ILE A 162 -15.02 -14.91 -5.53
C ILE A 162 -14.99 -15.88 -6.71
N ASN A 163 -13.80 -16.26 -7.19
CA ASN A 163 -13.66 -17.18 -8.32
C ASN A 163 -14.26 -18.57 -8.00
N ARG A 164 -14.08 -19.05 -6.77
CA ARG A 164 -14.71 -20.29 -6.30
C ARG A 164 -16.23 -20.20 -6.33
N ASP A 165 -16.80 -19.10 -5.85
CA ASP A 165 -18.25 -18.91 -5.81
C ASP A 165 -18.85 -18.79 -7.22
N ILE A 166 -18.19 -18.06 -8.13
CA ILE A 166 -18.59 -17.98 -9.55
C ILE A 166 -18.58 -19.37 -10.19
N ARG A 167 -17.49 -20.13 -10.04
CA ARG A 167 -17.36 -21.50 -10.59
C ARG A 167 -18.35 -22.49 -9.96
N GLY A 168 -18.69 -22.28 -8.70
CA GLY A 168 -19.66 -23.08 -7.95
C GLY A 168 -21.13 -22.70 -8.22
N GLY A 169 -21.40 -21.72 -9.09
CA GLY A 169 -22.76 -21.25 -9.38
C GLY A 169 -23.41 -20.45 -8.24
N LYS A 170 -22.64 -20.04 -7.22
CA LYS A 170 -23.11 -19.23 -6.08
C LYS A 170 -23.10 -17.74 -6.46
N THR A 171 -23.84 -17.38 -7.49
CA THR A 171 -23.76 -16.06 -8.12
C THR A 171 -24.90 -15.14 -7.70
N GLU A 172 -25.27 -15.19 -6.41
CA GLU A 172 -26.27 -14.28 -5.85
C GLU A 172 -25.77 -12.84 -5.93
N THR A 173 -26.59 -11.94 -6.49
CA THR A 173 -26.18 -10.57 -6.81
C THR A 173 -25.71 -9.78 -5.60
N VAL A 174 -26.41 -9.89 -4.45
CA VAL A 174 -26.09 -9.12 -3.25
C VAL A 174 -24.75 -9.54 -2.61
N PRO A 175 -24.49 -10.84 -2.33
CA PRO A 175 -23.17 -11.29 -1.89
C PRO A 175 -22.04 -10.94 -2.86
N MET A 176 -22.25 -11.10 -4.17
CA MET A 176 -21.25 -10.76 -5.18
C MET A 176 -20.95 -9.27 -5.22
N MET A 177 -21.99 -8.41 -5.18
CA MET A 177 -21.81 -6.96 -5.13
C MET A 177 -20.98 -6.54 -3.91
N LYS A 178 -21.25 -7.13 -2.74
CA LYS A 178 -20.46 -6.87 -1.54
C LYS A 178 -19.01 -7.32 -1.73
N ALA A 179 -18.78 -8.52 -2.24
CA ALA A 179 -17.44 -9.05 -2.45
C ALA A 179 -16.61 -8.16 -3.41
N PHE A 180 -17.20 -7.69 -4.51
CA PHE A 180 -16.54 -6.76 -5.44
C PHE A 180 -16.37 -5.35 -4.87
N THR A 181 -17.24 -4.91 -3.95
CA THR A 181 -17.06 -3.64 -3.23
C THR A 181 -15.89 -3.71 -2.26
N ASP A 182 -15.79 -4.80 -1.49
CA ASP A 182 -14.66 -5.06 -0.61
C ASP A 182 -13.35 -5.12 -1.42
N LEU A 183 -13.39 -5.78 -2.59
CA LEU A 183 -12.25 -5.89 -3.51
C LEU A 183 -11.80 -4.52 -4.04
N GLU A 184 -12.71 -3.65 -4.52
CA GLU A 184 -12.37 -2.27 -4.91
C GLU A 184 -11.76 -1.50 -3.74
N GLY A 185 -12.31 -1.66 -2.53
CA GLY A 185 -11.80 -1.00 -1.32
C GLY A 185 -10.32 -1.35 -1.05
N GLN A 186 -9.94 -2.61 -1.22
CA GLN A 186 -8.53 -3.03 -1.06
C GLN A 186 -7.61 -2.39 -2.09
N PHE A 187 -8.01 -2.32 -3.36
CA PHE A 187 -7.21 -1.65 -4.39
C PHE A 187 -7.05 -0.15 -4.15
N ARG A 188 -8.11 0.53 -3.69
CA ARG A 188 -8.01 1.95 -3.30
C ARG A 188 -7.03 2.14 -2.16
N LYS A 189 -7.13 1.30 -1.13
CA LYS A 189 -6.20 1.32 0.00
C LYS A 189 -4.74 1.11 -0.47
N TRP A 190 -4.51 0.20 -1.41
CA TRP A 190 -3.19 -0.02 -1.99
C TRP A 190 -2.67 1.23 -2.70
N ASN A 191 -3.52 1.86 -3.53
CA ASN A 191 -3.19 3.10 -4.23
C ASN A 191 -2.89 4.27 -3.28
N GLU A 192 -3.70 4.44 -2.24
CA GLU A 192 -3.49 5.45 -1.19
C GLU A 192 -2.16 5.26 -0.47
N THR A 193 -1.78 4.01 -0.16
CA THR A 193 -0.49 3.72 0.46
C THR A 193 0.68 4.12 -0.43
N TYR A 194 0.62 3.86 -1.75
CA TYR A 194 1.62 4.37 -2.68
C TYR A 194 1.61 5.89 -2.77
N GLY A 195 0.43 6.53 -2.75
CA GLY A 195 0.31 7.99 -2.78
C GLY A 195 0.98 8.66 -1.58
N ARG A 196 0.89 8.06 -0.39
CA ARG A 196 1.61 8.53 0.80
C ARG A 196 3.12 8.42 0.64
N ILE A 197 3.63 7.27 0.17
CA ILE A 197 5.07 7.09 -0.10
C ILE A 197 5.54 8.11 -1.14
N ALA A 198 4.74 8.38 -2.18
CA ALA A 198 5.09 9.34 -3.21
C ALA A 198 5.11 10.77 -2.69
N THR A 199 4.17 11.14 -1.83
CA THR A 199 4.16 12.44 -1.14
C THR A 199 5.41 12.60 -0.27
N ASP A 200 5.81 11.56 0.47
CA ASP A 200 7.04 11.56 1.27
C ASP A 200 8.30 11.72 0.41
N MET A 201 8.29 11.20 -0.83
CA MET A 201 9.35 11.41 -1.84
C MET A 201 9.30 12.80 -2.50
N GLY A 202 8.27 13.61 -2.23
CA GLY A 202 8.08 14.91 -2.88
C GLY A 202 7.58 14.80 -4.33
N LEU A 203 6.93 13.69 -4.68
CA LEU A 203 6.35 13.47 -6.00
C LEU A 203 4.90 13.95 -6.04
N GLU A 204 4.57 14.76 -7.04
CA GLU A 204 3.19 15.03 -7.42
C GLU A 204 2.71 13.95 -8.40
N VAL A 205 2.02 12.94 -7.87
CA VAL A 205 1.48 11.86 -8.71
C VAL A 205 0.08 12.26 -9.17
N GLU A 206 -0.03 12.69 -10.43
CA GLU A 206 -1.33 13.03 -11.00
C GLU A 206 -2.21 11.79 -11.18
N GLN A 207 -3.45 11.93 -10.77
CA GLN A 207 -4.49 10.93 -10.91
C GLN A 207 -4.87 10.80 -12.40
N SER A 208 -4.73 9.61 -12.98
CA SER A 208 -4.89 9.43 -14.43
C SER A 208 -6.33 9.70 -14.86
N ARG A 209 -6.62 10.54 -15.85
CA ARG A 209 -8.02 10.85 -16.27
C ARG A 209 -8.73 9.74 -17.07
N SER A 210 -8.16 8.54 -17.16
CA SER A 210 -8.78 7.43 -17.92
C SER A 210 -10.14 7.01 -17.35
N ALA A 211 -11.15 6.94 -18.22
CA ALA A 211 -12.53 6.58 -17.84
C ALA A 211 -12.74 5.08 -17.57
N SER A 212 -11.83 4.21 -18.03
CA SER A 212 -11.89 2.76 -17.79
C SER A 212 -10.61 2.22 -17.16
N GLY A 213 -10.77 1.14 -16.39
CA GLY A 213 -9.68 0.40 -15.74
C GLY A 213 -9.01 -0.65 -16.61
N VAL A 214 -8.98 -0.48 -17.93
CA VAL A 214 -8.36 -1.48 -18.82
C VAL A 214 -6.88 -1.62 -18.50
N ILE A 215 -6.47 -2.82 -18.06
CA ILE A 215 -5.09 -3.12 -17.73
C ILE A 215 -4.33 -3.29 -19.06
N ARG A 216 -3.49 -2.31 -19.40
CA ARG A 216 -2.64 -2.36 -20.60
C ARG A 216 -1.33 -3.08 -20.28
N GLY A 217 -0.81 -3.86 -21.23
CA GLY A 217 0.49 -4.53 -21.10
C GLY A 217 0.46 -5.96 -20.53
N LEU A 218 -0.72 -6.52 -20.23
CA LEU A 218 -0.85 -7.94 -19.93
C LEU A 218 -0.92 -8.76 -21.24
N PRO A 219 -0.13 -9.84 -21.40
CA PRO A 219 -0.30 -10.77 -22.51
C PRO A 219 -1.73 -11.35 -22.49
N GLY A 220 -2.49 -11.18 -23.57
CA GLY A 220 -3.83 -11.75 -23.73
C GLY A 220 -4.95 -11.11 -22.90
N ALA A 221 -4.80 -9.87 -22.43
CA ALA A 221 -5.89 -9.15 -21.76
C ALA A 221 -7.10 -9.00 -22.71
N HIS A 222 -8.28 -9.46 -22.27
CA HIS A 222 -9.50 -9.34 -23.05
C HIS A 222 -10.15 -8.01 -22.67
N GLY A 223 -9.98 -7.00 -23.54
CA GLY A 223 -10.61 -5.69 -23.34
C GLY A 223 -12.13 -5.80 -23.21
N PRO A 224 -12.77 -4.87 -22.49
CA PRO A 224 -14.22 -4.84 -22.36
C PRO A 224 -14.83 -4.53 -23.74
N GLY A 225 -15.38 -5.55 -24.41
CA GLY A 225 -16.03 -5.39 -25.71
C GLY A 225 -15.80 -6.48 -26.75
N ARG A 226 -15.41 -7.71 -26.38
CA ARG A 226 -15.44 -8.86 -27.29
C ARG A 226 -16.36 -9.95 -26.77
#